data_AF-A0A6L7CMK1-F1
#
_entry.id   AF-A0A6L7CMK1-F1
#
_cell.length_a   1.000
_cell.length_b   1.000
_cell.length_c   1.000
_cell.angle_alpha   90.00
_cell.angle_beta   90.00
_cell.angle_gamma   90.00
#
_symmetry.space_group_name_H-M   'P 1'
#
loop_
_entity.id
_entity.type
_entity.pdbx_description
1 polymer ?
#
loop_
_entity_poly.entity_id
_entity_poly.type
_entity_poly.pdbx_seq_one_letter_code
_entity_poly.pdbx_strand_id
1 'polypeptide(L)'
;MERRNDGIILLDGVKYIYFVQPLRDNIQLVFLVDATHYVTLVKKQYPFGIFLSMDVFTQGRSIYSDNIGQSLVFPVTAFTSGLNYLPELTYVFGFSKRIFLLVCSVIIILAAVISCVIYKTYFSLIYGIYDQGLKETRAITENQLSFVVSGGLFFNDADIRKLHDIFYAAIYDSLTGAYSRKSFDDSIKDIIGTGDSYLCFFDVDRFKFVNDNFGHLLGDEVLIYVVHYLKDKMNGFNFRIYRFGGDEFAIIYSGELCDLIRILGNDSNLLIVFYVQIMPDDFVMQLHRF
;
A
#
# COMPACT_ATOMS: atom_id res chain seq x y z
N MET A 1 41.18 42.08 -46.04
CA MET A 1 39.70 42.12 -46.06
C MET A 1 39.19 40.89 -45.32
N GLU A 2 38.64 41.05 -44.12
CA GLU A 2 38.04 39.95 -43.36
C GLU A 2 36.83 39.39 -44.12
N ARG A 3 36.89 38.11 -44.52
CA ARG A 3 35.75 37.42 -45.15
C ARG A 3 34.80 36.94 -44.05
N ARG A 4 33.58 37.48 -44.00
CA ARG A 4 32.49 36.94 -43.18
C ARG A 4 32.08 35.55 -43.70
N ASN A 5 31.91 34.61 -42.78
CA ASN A 5 31.66 33.18 -43.03
C ASN A 5 30.16 32.84 -43.00
N ASP A 6 29.32 33.84 -43.24
CA ASP A 6 27.87 33.75 -43.20
C ASP A 6 27.28 34.87 -44.04
N GLY A 7 26.10 34.64 -44.61
CA GLY A 7 25.42 35.65 -45.41
C GLY A 7 24.00 35.28 -45.79
N ILE A 8 23.35 36.20 -46.49
CA ILE A 8 21.95 36.08 -46.90
C ILE A 8 21.93 36.10 -48.41
N ILE A 9 21.35 35.09 -49.03
CA ILE A 9 21.11 35.06 -50.46
C ILE A 9 19.61 35.11 -50.74
N LEU A 10 19.22 36.00 -51.64
CA LEU A 10 17.88 36.03 -52.20
C LEU A 10 17.88 35.25 -53.50
N LEU A 11 17.05 34.23 -53.56
CA LEU A 11 16.77 33.49 -54.78
C LEU A 11 15.26 33.51 -54.96
N ASP A 12 14.83 34.05 -56.10
CA ASP A 12 13.41 34.16 -56.51
C ASP A 12 12.47 34.74 -55.45
N GLY A 13 12.93 35.76 -54.73
CA GLY A 13 12.13 36.52 -53.76
C GLY A 13 12.09 35.91 -52.34
N VAL A 14 12.69 34.73 -52.14
CA VAL A 14 12.79 34.06 -50.83
C VAL A 14 14.21 34.25 -50.28
N LYS A 15 14.32 34.65 -49.01
CA LYS A 15 15.61 34.88 -48.35
C LYS A 15 16.10 33.59 -47.70
N TYR A 16 17.25 33.10 -48.15
CA TYR A 16 17.98 32.00 -47.54
C TYR A 16 19.17 32.52 -46.74
N ILE A 17 19.44 31.87 -45.60
CA ILE A 17 20.62 32.16 -44.77
C ILE A 17 21.61 31.03 -44.99
N TYR A 18 22.86 31.38 -45.28
CA TYR A 18 23.93 30.42 -45.46
C TYR A 18 25.01 30.56 -44.39
N PHE A 19 25.57 29.43 -43.97
CA PHE A 19 26.73 29.36 -43.07
C PHE A 19 27.86 28.65 -43.76
N VAL A 20 29.03 29.27 -43.76
CA VAL A 20 30.24 28.81 -44.42
C VAL A 20 31.25 28.39 -43.36
N GLN A 21 31.39 27.11 -43.07
CA GLN A 21 32.43 26.65 -42.15
C GLN A 21 33.71 26.35 -42.94
N PRO A 22 34.80 27.12 -42.77
CA PRO A 22 36.07 26.80 -43.38
C PRO A 22 36.65 25.57 -42.68
N LEU A 23 37.09 24.65 -43.51
CA LEU A 23 37.47 23.31 -43.12
C LEU A 23 39.00 23.18 -43.30
N ARG A 24 39.56 23.60 -44.45
CA ARG A 24 41.01 23.85 -44.71
C ARG A 24 41.15 24.94 -45.78
N ASP A 25 42.38 25.37 -46.09
CA ASP A 25 42.76 26.59 -46.84
C ASP A 25 42.05 26.90 -48.19
N ASN A 26 41.17 26.04 -48.71
CA ASN A 26 40.28 26.33 -49.86
C ASN A 26 38.92 25.57 -49.83
N ILE A 27 38.51 25.01 -48.68
CA ILE A 27 37.27 24.21 -48.55
C ILE A 27 36.37 24.84 -47.50
N GLN A 28 35.13 25.09 -47.88
CA GLN A 28 34.12 25.79 -47.10
C GLN A 28 32.79 25.03 -47.18
N LEU A 29 32.21 24.67 -46.04
CA LEU A 29 30.94 23.94 -45.97
C LEU A 29 29.78 24.94 -45.87
N VAL A 30 28.87 24.95 -46.86
CA VAL A 30 27.77 25.92 -46.93
C VAL A 30 26.42 25.27 -46.62
N PHE A 31 25.80 25.65 -45.49
CA PHE A 31 24.49 25.15 -45.07
C PHE A 31 23.37 26.10 -45.50
N LEU A 32 22.39 25.63 -46.29
CA LEU A 32 21.20 26.38 -46.71
C LEU A 32 19.95 25.59 -46.32
N VAL A 33 18.98 26.25 -45.68
CA VAL A 33 17.84 25.58 -45.04
C VAL A 33 16.51 26.28 -45.34
N ASP A 34 15.54 25.50 -45.87
CA ASP A 34 14.09 25.82 -45.92
C ASP A 34 13.24 24.56 -45.63
N ALA A 35 12.03 24.74 -45.07
CA ALA A 35 11.17 23.72 -44.46
C ALA A 35 10.46 22.76 -45.43
N THR A 36 10.55 22.98 -46.76
CA THR A 36 10.00 22.07 -47.78
C THR A 36 11.07 21.15 -48.39
N HIS A 37 12.32 21.32 -47.98
CA HIS A 37 13.49 20.69 -48.58
C HIS A 37 14.32 19.94 -47.52
N TYR A 38 14.73 18.70 -47.79
CA TYR A 38 15.66 17.96 -46.92
C TYR A 38 16.89 17.51 -47.69
N VAL A 39 17.99 17.32 -46.97
CA VAL A 39 19.25 16.84 -47.53
C VAL A 39 19.52 15.43 -47.04
N THR A 40 19.87 14.55 -47.97
CA THR A 40 20.46 13.24 -47.67
C THR A 40 21.95 13.27 -47.96
N LEU A 41 22.72 12.75 -47.00
CA LEU A 41 24.13 12.45 -47.17
C LEU A 41 24.28 10.93 -47.23
N VAL A 42 24.78 10.41 -48.36
CA VAL A 42 24.93 8.97 -48.60
C VAL A 42 26.38 8.65 -48.95
N LYS A 43 26.93 7.62 -48.31
CA LYS A 43 28.25 7.09 -48.63
C LYS A 43 28.13 6.11 -49.81
N LYS A 44 28.91 6.32 -50.87
CA LYS A 44 28.95 5.43 -52.05
C LYS A 44 30.37 4.93 -52.29
N GLN A 45 30.51 3.61 -52.44
CA GLN A 45 31.76 2.97 -52.83
C GLN A 45 31.87 2.94 -54.36
N TYR A 46 32.93 3.54 -54.89
CA TYR A 46 33.27 3.47 -56.32
C TYR A 46 34.57 2.66 -56.50
N PRO A 47 34.86 2.18 -57.73
CA PRO A 47 36.08 1.40 -58.01
C PRO A 47 37.39 2.11 -57.63
N PHE A 48 37.37 3.44 -57.54
CA PHE A 48 38.55 4.29 -57.30
C PHE A 48 38.58 4.89 -55.88
N GLY A 49 37.62 4.56 -55.01
CA GLY A 49 37.59 5.06 -53.63
C GLY A 49 36.19 5.24 -53.04
N ILE A 50 36.14 5.75 -51.81
CA ILE A 50 34.90 6.06 -51.08
C ILE A 50 34.56 7.54 -51.27
N PHE A 51 33.30 7.80 -51.62
CA PHE A 51 32.81 9.15 -51.84
C PHE A 51 31.52 9.39 -51.04
N LEU A 52 31.27 10.64 -50.68
CA LEU A 52 30.01 11.09 -50.09
C LEU A 52 29.20 11.81 -51.19
N SER A 53 27.92 11.45 -51.28
CA SER A 53 26.92 12.00 -52.20
C SER A 53 25.94 12.82 -51.38
N MET A 54 25.77 14.10 -51.73
CA MET A 54 24.77 14.97 -51.11
C MET A 54 23.66 15.27 -52.13
N ASP A 55 22.44 14.87 -51.80
CA ASP A 55 21.26 15.04 -52.65
C ASP A 55 20.20 15.87 -51.90
N VAL A 56 19.61 16.86 -52.58
CA VAL A 56 18.54 17.71 -52.02
C VAL A 56 17.19 17.33 -52.61
N PHE A 57 16.21 17.16 -51.75
CA PHE A 57 14.86 16.76 -52.10
C PHE A 57 13.88 17.89 -51.80
N THR A 58 12.86 18.07 -52.65
CA THR A 58 11.66 18.87 -52.34
C THR A 58 10.44 17.99 -52.53
N GLN A 59 9.52 18.01 -51.57
CA GLN A 59 8.25 17.24 -51.65
C GLN A 59 8.44 15.76 -52.09
N GLY A 60 9.53 15.12 -51.66
CA GLY A 60 9.85 13.72 -51.98
C GLY A 60 10.43 13.47 -53.39
N ARG A 61 10.63 14.50 -54.21
CA ARG A 61 11.34 14.41 -55.50
C ARG A 61 12.73 15.02 -55.38
N SER A 62 13.75 14.33 -55.91
CA SER A 62 15.08 14.93 -56.05
C SER A 62 14.98 16.09 -57.03
N ILE A 63 15.43 17.26 -56.61
CA ILE A 63 15.42 18.47 -57.43
C ILE A 63 16.68 18.52 -58.32
N TYR A 64 17.63 17.61 -58.06
CA TYR A 64 18.81 17.38 -58.86
C TYR A 64 18.55 16.29 -59.90
N SER A 65 17.61 16.59 -60.81
CA SER A 65 17.51 16.05 -62.16
C SER A 65 16.65 17.04 -62.91
N ASP A 66 17.29 17.92 -63.69
CA ASP A 66 16.83 18.26 -65.05
C ASP A 66 17.45 19.55 -65.61
N ASN A 67 18.25 20.33 -64.88
CA ASN A 67 18.97 21.46 -65.53
C ASN A 67 20.28 21.96 -64.89
N ILE A 68 20.80 21.31 -63.84
CA ILE A 68 22.16 21.59 -63.32
C ILE A 68 22.81 20.25 -62.99
N GLY A 69 23.76 19.84 -63.82
CA GLY A 69 24.28 18.47 -63.86
C GLY A 69 24.98 18.00 -62.59
N GLN A 70 24.63 16.76 -62.21
CA GLN A 70 25.26 15.83 -61.26
C GLN A 70 25.16 16.12 -59.75
N SER A 71 24.83 15.06 -58.98
CA SER A 71 24.95 15.02 -57.52
C SER A 71 26.34 15.49 -57.08
N LEU A 72 26.41 16.26 -55.98
CA LEU A 72 27.68 16.68 -55.40
C LEU A 72 28.36 15.46 -54.77
N VAL A 73 29.30 14.88 -55.52
CA VAL A 73 30.11 13.72 -55.10
C VAL A 73 31.49 14.22 -54.73
N PHE A 74 31.89 14.02 -53.47
CA PHE A 74 33.20 14.44 -52.98
C PHE A 74 33.98 13.26 -52.36
N PRO A 75 35.31 13.17 -52.61
CA PRO A 75 36.13 12.11 -52.04
C PRO A 75 36.24 12.27 -50.53
N VAL A 76 36.20 11.16 -49.79
CA VAL A 76 36.41 11.19 -48.34
C VAL A 76 37.90 11.46 -48.05
N THR A 77 38.23 12.68 -47.64
CA THR A 77 39.60 13.10 -47.29
C THR A 77 39.81 13.10 -45.77
N ALA A 78 41.07 13.24 -45.30
CA ALA A 78 41.39 13.40 -43.88
C ALA A 78 40.59 14.54 -43.21
N PHE A 79 40.20 15.53 -44.00
CA PHE A 79 39.36 16.64 -43.58
C PHE A 79 37.89 16.19 -43.29
N THR A 80 37.31 15.36 -44.15
CA THR A 80 35.94 14.80 -43.97
C THR A 80 35.92 13.51 -43.15
N SER A 81 37.05 13.10 -42.57
CA SER A 81 37.17 11.87 -41.78
C SER A 81 36.28 11.87 -40.53
N GLY A 82 35.94 13.04 -39.97
CA GLY A 82 34.94 13.15 -38.91
C GLY A 82 33.53 12.74 -39.34
N LEU A 83 33.23 12.80 -40.64
CA LEU A 83 31.96 12.36 -41.23
C LEU A 83 31.95 10.86 -41.54
N ASN A 84 33.07 10.13 -41.42
CA ASN A 84 33.10 8.66 -41.59
C ASN A 84 32.34 7.90 -40.50
N TYR A 85 32.08 8.55 -39.36
CA TYR A 85 31.30 7.97 -38.26
C TYR A 85 29.78 8.16 -38.45
N LEU A 86 29.35 8.90 -39.49
CA LEU A 86 27.94 9.01 -39.80
C LEU A 86 27.45 7.72 -40.46
N PRO A 87 26.30 7.17 -40.05
CA PRO A 87 25.70 5.98 -40.68
C PRO A 87 25.40 6.24 -42.16
N GLU A 88 25.37 5.17 -42.96
CA GLU A 88 25.27 5.20 -44.43
C GLU A 88 24.08 6.00 -44.98
N LEU A 89 23.02 6.16 -44.17
CA LEU A 89 21.94 7.11 -44.40
C LEU A 89 21.81 8.05 -43.20
N THR A 90 22.16 9.33 -43.41
CA THR A 90 21.84 10.41 -42.47
C THR A 90 20.92 11.41 -43.15
N TYR A 91 19.70 11.56 -42.60
CA TYR A 91 18.75 12.60 -43.02
C TYR A 91 19.00 13.86 -42.21
N VAL A 92 19.33 14.96 -42.89
CA VAL A 92 19.52 16.26 -42.24
C VAL A 92 18.31 17.12 -42.54
N PHE A 93 17.50 17.34 -41.51
CA PHE A 93 16.31 18.19 -41.58
C PHE A 93 16.66 19.61 -41.14
N GLY A 94 16.51 20.56 -42.06
CA GLY A 94 16.62 21.97 -41.74
C GLY A 94 15.26 22.54 -41.35
N PHE A 95 15.03 22.79 -40.06
CA PHE A 95 13.79 23.42 -39.60
C PHE A 95 13.98 24.92 -39.40
N SER A 96 12.95 25.71 -39.74
CA SER A 96 12.87 27.09 -39.28
C SER A 96 12.85 27.11 -37.74
N LYS A 97 13.67 27.96 -37.12
CA LYS A 97 13.79 28.09 -35.65
C LYS A 97 12.43 28.17 -34.94
N ARG A 98 11.44 28.82 -35.57
CA ARG A 98 10.08 28.94 -35.03
C ARG A 98 9.33 27.60 -34.98
N ILE A 99 9.42 26.81 -36.05
CA ILE A 99 8.76 25.51 -36.15
C ILE A 99 9.40 24.53 -35.18
N PHE A 100 10.74 24.52 -35.11
CA PHE A 100 11.48 23.67 -34.17
C PHE A 100 11.08 23.95 -32.72
N LEU A 101 11.07 25.23 -32.30
CA LEU A 101 10.68 25.62 -30.95
C LEU A 101 9.22 25.27 -30.63
N LEU A 102 8.32 25.36 -31.61
CA LEU A 102 6.91 24.97 -31.45
C LEU A 102 6.76 23.46 -31.25
N VAL A 103 7.46 22.65 -32.04
CA VAL A 103 7.43 21.19 -31.88
C VAL A 103 8.00 20.78 -30.51
N CYS A 104 9.13 21.36 -30.11
CA CYS A 104 9.70 21.09 -28.79
C CYS A 104 8.77 21.51 -27.65
N SER A 105 8.10 22.66 -27.74
CA SER A 105 7.18 23.10 -26.69
C SER A 105 5.96 22.18 -26.58
N VAL A 106 5.42 21.72 -27.72
CA VAL A 106 4.32 20.73 -27.73
C VAL A 106 4.74 19.42 -27.08
N ILE A 107 5.93 18.90 -27.39
CA ILE A 107 6.45 17.67 -26.77
C ILE A 107 6.62 17.84 -25.26
N ILE A 108 7.16 18.97 -24.81
CA ILE A 108 7.33 19.26 -23.38
C ILE A 108 5.97 19.33 -22.66
N ILE A 109 4.98 19.98 -23.28
CA ILE A 109 3.62 20.07 -22.72
C ILE A 109 2.99 18.68 -22.64
N LEU A 110 3.09 17.87 -23.69
CA LEU A 110 2.58 16.49 -23.70
C LEU A 110 3.24 15.64 -22.62
N ALA A 111 4.57 15.72 -22.48
CA ALA A 111 5.30 15.02 -21.44
C ALA A 111 4.87 15.46 -20.03
N ALA A 112 4.64 16.76 -19.82
CA ALA A 112 4.14 17.29 -18.54
C ALA A 112 2.73 16.79 -18.22
N VAL A 113 1.84 16.72 -19.21
CA VAL A 113 0.47 16.18 -19.05
C VAL A 113 0.51 14.70 -18.68
N ILE A 114 1.31 13.89 -19.39
CA ILE A 114 1.48 12.46 -19.08
C ILE A 114 2.02 12.28 -17.67
N SER A 115 3.04 13.04 -17.29
CA SER A 115 3.61 13.00 -15.94
C SER A 115 2.58 13.34 -14.86
N CYS A 116 1.73 14.34 -15.10
CA CYS A 116 0.66 14.73 -14.17
C CYS A 116 -0.40 13.62 -14.00
N VAL A 117 -0.82 12.96 -15.10
CA VAL A 117 -1.76 11.84 -15.04
C VAL A 117 -1.17 10.68 -14.25
N ILE A 118 0.08 10.31 -14.55
CA ILE A 118 0.80 9.24 -13.85
C ILE A 118 0.90 9.57 -12.36
N TYR A 119 1.34 10.78 -12.00
CA TYR A 119 1.42 11.22 -10.61
C TYR A 119 0.08 11.10 -9.89
N LYS A 120 -1.02 11.57 -10.50
CA LYS A 120 -2.36 11.48 -9.91
C LYS A 120 -2.79 10.03 -9.66
N THR A 121 -2.52 9.14 -10.60
CA THR A 121 -2.85 7.71 -10.44
C THR A 121 -2.06 7.05 -9.32
N TYR A 122 -0.74 7.29 -9.25
CA TYR A 122 0.10 6.78 -8.17
C TYR A 122 -0.32 7.34 -6.81
N PHE A 123 -0.56 8.65 -6.74
CA PHE A 123 -0.99 9.29 -5.50
C PHE A 123 -2.31 8.72 -5.00
N SER A 124 -3.29 8.51 -5.89
CA SER A 124 -4.56 7.89 -5.55
C SER A 124 -4.40 6.47 -5.02
N LEU A 125 -3.50 5.67 -5.62
CA LEU A 125 -3.26 4.30 -5.19
C LEU A 125 -2.56 4.25 -3.82
N ILE A 126 -1.52 5.07 -3.63
CA ILE A 126 -0.79 5.15 -2.35
C ILE A 126 -1.73 5.63 -1.24
N TYR A 127 -2.54 6.65 -1.52
CA TYR A 127 -3.50 7.15 -0.53
C TYR A 127 -4.54 6.10 -0.16
N GLY A 128 -5.06 5.35 -1.13
CA GLY A 128 -5.97 4.23 -0.88
C GLY A 128 -5.36 3.13 -0.01
N ILE A 129 -4.11 2.74 -0.29
CA ILE A 129 -3.36 1.76 0.50
C ILE A 129 -3.14 2.26 1.94
N TYR A 130 -2.75 3.52 2.09
CA TYR A 130 -2.49 4.13 3.39
C TYR A 130 -3.76 4.23 4.25
N ASP A 131 -4.85 4.73 3.68
CA ASP A 131 -6.14 4.86 4.37
C ASP A 131 -6.68 3.49 4.80
N GLN A 132 -6.59 2.48 3.92
CA GLN A 132 -6.99 1.12 4.24
C GLN A 132 -6.12 0.51 5.36
N GLY A 133 -4.80 0.70 5.29
CA GLY A 133 -3.88 0.23 6.34
C GLY A 133 -4.16 0.87 7.71
N LEU A 134 -4.53 2.16 7.75
CA LEU A 134 -4.93 2.82 9.00
C LEU A 134 -6.24 2.26 9.56
N LYS A 135 -7.23 2.01 8.72
CA LYS A 135 -8.51 1.40 9.13
C LYS A 135 -8.29 0.01 9.73
N GLU A 136 -7.51 -0.83 9.06
CA GLU A 136 -7.18 -2.18 9.54
C GLU A 136 -6.39 -2.13 10.86
N THR A 137 -5.43 -1.20 10.98
CA THR A 137 -4.66 -1.03 12.24
C THR A 137 -5.54 -0.58 13.40
N ARG A 138 -6.47 0.37 13.18
CA ARG A 138 -7.40 0.82 14.24
C ARG A 138 -8.34 -0.30 14.67
N ALA A 139 -8.88 -1.06 13.72
CA ALA A 139 -9.76 -2.19 14.03
C ALA A 139 -9.08 -3.23 14.94
N ILE A 140 -7.79 -3.50 14.73
CA ILE A 140 -7.00 -4.39 15.59
C ILE A 140 -6.74 -3.76 16.96
N THR A 141 -6.32 -2.49 17.00
CA THR A 141 -5.94 -1.82 18.25
C THR A 141 -7.14 -1.58 19.17
N GLU A 142 -8.30 -1.23 18.61
CA GLU A 142 -9.53 -0.92 19.35
C GLU A 142 -10.41 -2.16 19.58
N ASN A 143 -9.93 -3.36 19.21
CA ASN A 143 -10.64 -4.64 19.34
C ASN A 143 -12.03 -4.66 18.65
N GLN A 144 -12.16 -3.91 17.53
CA GLN A 144 -13.39 -3.82 16.73
C GLN A 144 -13.21 -4.58 15.41
N LEU A 145 -13.03 -5.91 15.49
CA LEU A 145 -12.83 -6.78 14.32
C LEU A 145 -14.01 -6.78 13.33
N SER A 146 -15.21 -6.34 13.75
CA SER A 146 -16.37 -6.19 12.87
C SER A 146 -16.14 -5.18 11.73
N PHE A 147 -15.17 -4.27 11.87
CA PHE A 147 -14.84 -3.26 10.86
C PHE A 147 -13.89 -3.76 9.76
N VAL A 148 -13.31 -4.97 9.91
CA VAL A 148 -12.33 -5.55 8.97
C VAL A 148 -13.01 -6.29 7.80
N VAL A 149 -14.34 -6.34 7.77
CA VAL A 149 -15.15 -7.23 6.89
C VAL A 149 -15.28 -6.72 5.45
N SER A 150 -14.51 -5.73 5.00
CA SER A 150 -14.57 -5.34 3.59
C SER A 150 -13.24 -4.85 3.02
N GLY A 151 -12.58 -5.73 2.28
CA GLY A 151 -11.57 -5.36 1.28
C GLY A 151 -10.16 -5.91 1.49
N GLY A 152 -9.82 -6.33 2.72
CA GLY A 152 -8.58 -7.00 3.12
C GLY A 152 -7.33 -6.71 2.28
N LEU A 153 -6.64 -5.60 2.56
CA LEU A 153 -5.34 -5.31 1.93
C LEU A 153 -4.19 -6.05 2.63
N PHE A 154 -4.23 -6.15 3.97
CA PHE A 154 -3.19 -6.85 4.76
C PHE A 154 -3.66 -8.14 5.42
N PHE A 155 -4.96 -8.26 5.74
CA PHE A 155 -5.54 -9.45 6.37
C PHE A 155 -6.62 -10.04 5.48
N ASN A 156 -6.48 -11.33 5.14
CA ASN A 156 -7.53 -12.07 4.47
C ASN A 156 -8.56 -12.59 5.50
N ASP A 157 -9.70 -13.10 5.02
CA ASP A 157 -10.75 -13.64 5.90
C ASP A 157 -10.26 -14.77 6.83
N ALA A 158 -9.23 -15.54 6.42
CA ALA A 158 -8.67 -16.60 7.26
C ALA A 158 -7.79 -16.03 8.38
N ASP A 159 -7.06 -14.95 8.13
CA ASP A 159 -6.27 -14.25 9.15
C ASP A 159 -7.17 -13.59 10.18
N ILE A 160 -8.28 -12.99 9.73
CA ILE A 160 -9.30 -12.40 10.62
C ILE A 160 -9.93 -13.48 11.50
N ARG A 161 -10.29 -14.64 10.94
CA ARG A 161 -10.82 -15.77 11.70
C ARG A 161 -9.83 -16.25 12.76
N LYS A 162 -8.56 -16.44 12.39
CA LYS A 162 -7.52 -16.84 13.35
C LYS A 162 -7.30 -15.81 14.45
N LEU A 163 -7.27 -14.53 14.11
CA LEU A 163 -7.17 -13.46 15.10
C LEU A 163 -8.37 -13.48 16.05
N HIS A 164 -9.58 -13.59 15.50
CA HIS A 164 -10.79 -13.73 16.30
C HIS A 164 -10.71 -14.93 17.25
N ASP A 165 -10.26 -16.10 16.78
CA ASP A 165 -10.12 -17.29 17.61
C ASP A 165 -9.09 -17.09 18.73
N ILE A 166 -7.95 -16.44 18.44
CA ILE A 166 -6.93 -16.09 19.44
C ILE A 166 -7.49 -15.12 20.49
N PHE A 167 -8.20 -14.07 20.04
CA PHE A 167 -8.83 -13.12 20.95
C PHE A 167 -9.91 -13.79 21.80
N TYR A 168 -10.74 -14.63 21.18
CA TYR A 168 -11.79 -15.36 21.87
C TYR A 168 -11.21 -16.30 22.92
N ALA A 169 -10.15 -17.04 22.59
CA ALA A 169 -9.45 -17.92 23.55
C ALA A 169 -8.68 -17.17 24.64
N ALA A 170 -8.28 -15.91 24.39
CA ALA A 170 -7.70 -15.05 25.42
C ALA A 170 -8.76 -14.53 26.40
N ILE A 171 -9.96 -14.25 25.90
CA ILE A 171 -11.07 -13.65 26.68
C ILE A 171 -11.91 -14.72 27.37
N TYR A 172 -12.12 -15.86 26.74
CA TYR A 172 -13.03 -16.92 27.20
C TYR A 172 -12.28 -18.24 27.40
N ASP A 173 -12.74 -19.01 28.39
CA ASP A 173 -12.36 -20.39 28.56
C ASP A 173 -12.96 -21.24 27.43
N SER A 174 -12.10 -21.99 26.73
CA SER A 174 -12.50 -22.75 25.54
C SER A 174 -13.45 -23.90 25.82
N LEU A 175 -13.46 -24.44 27.05
CA LEU A 175 -14.34 -25.52 27.45
C LEU A 175 -15.73 -25.01 27.83
N THR A 176 -15.78 -24.06 28.78
CA THR A 176 -17.03 -23.67 29.44
C THR A 176 -17.69 -22.43 28.83
N GLY A 177 -16.96 -21.65 28.03
CA GLY A 177 -17.44 -20.36 27.52
C GLY A 177 -17.69 -19.31 28.62
N ALA A 178 -17.15 -19.51 29.82
CA ALA A 178 -16.97 -18.45 30.82
C ALA A 178 -15.80 -17.55 30.43
N TYR A 179 -15.65 -16.40 31.07
CA TYR A 179 -14.46 -15.58 30.90
C TYR A 179 -13.22 -16.29 31.46
N SER A 180 -12.06 -16.06 30.85
CA SER A 180 -10.81 -16.67 31.28
C SER A 180 -10.29 -16.02 32.57
N ARG A 181 -9.35 -16.70 33.25
CA ARG A 181 -8.60 -16.12 34.37
C ARG A 181 -7.91 -14.80 34.01
N LYS A 182 -7.39 -14.69 32.79
CA LYS A 182 -6.76 -13.44 32.34
C LYS A 182 -7.77 -12.29 32.27
N SER A 183 -8.97 -12.55 31.76
CA SER A 183 -10.05 -11.56 31.75
C SER A 183 -10.55 -11.20 33.14
N PHE A 184 -10.46 -12.11 34.11
CA PHE A 184 -10.70 -11.81 35.51
C PHE A 184 -9.67 -10.80 36.05
N ASP A 185 -8.37 -11.06 35.85
CA ASP A 185 -7.28 -10.18 36.31
C ASP A 185 -7.36 -8.76 35.73
N ASP A 186 -7.91 -8.63 34.52
CA ASP A 186 -8.16 -7.32 33.90
C ASP A 186 -9.43 -6.67 34.46
N SER A 187 -10.55 -7.42 34.53
CA SER A 187 -11.83 -6.88 35.02
C SER A 187 -11.78 -6.48 36.50
N ILE A 188 -11.00 -7.18 37.33
CA ILE A 188 -10.89 -6.85 38.76
C ILE A 188 -10.24 -5.48 38.97
N LYS A 189 -9.27 -5.09 38.12
CA LYS A 189 -8.60 -3.78 38.21
C LYS A 189 -9.57 -2.63 37.93
N ASP A 190 -10.51 -2.84 37.01
CA ASP A 190 -11.47 -1.81 36.60
C ASP A 190 -12.54 -1.55 37.67
N ILE A 191 -12.84 -2.55 38.51
CA ILE A 191 -13.88 -2.43 39.53
C ILE A 191 -13.34 -2.08 40.92
N ILE A 192 -12.04 -2.29 41.17
CA ILE A 192 -11.37 -1.80 42.39
C ILE A 192 -11.51 -0.27 42.44
N GLY A 193 -12.14 0.24 43.50
CA GLY A 193 -12.41 1.67 43.65
C GLY A 193 -13.87 2.10 43.41
N THR A 194 -14.70 1.26 42.81
CA THR A 194 -16.09 1.64 42.44
C THR A 194 -17.11 1.51 43.57
N GLY A 195 -16.94 0.56 44.50
CA GLY A 195 -17.83 0.36 45.67
C GLY A 195 -19.11 -0.44 45.42
N ASP A 196 -19.53 -0.60 44.15
CA ASP A 196 -20.84 -1.15 43.77
C ASP A 196 -20.77 -2.57 43.17
N SER A 197 -19.66 -3.26 43.39
CA SER A 197 -19.43 -4.60 42.85
C SER A 197 -19.06 -5.62 43.93
N TYR A 198 -19.56 -6.83 43.74
CA TYR A 198 -19.34 -7.98 44.60
C TYR A 198 -18.61 -9.07 43.83
N LEU A 199 -17.58 -9.61 44.46
CA LEU A 199 -16.84 -10.77 43.96
C LEU A 199 -17.30 -12.00 44.73
N CYS A 200 -17.77 -13.04 44.03
CA CYS A 200 -18.02 -14.36 44.59
C CYS A 200 -16.99 -15.33 44.03
N PHE A 201 -16.39 -16.16 44.90
CA PHE A 201 -15.44 -17.20 44.50
C PHE A 201 -15.91 -18.55 45.07
N PHE A 202 -15.96 -19.56 44.20
CA PHE A 202 -16.48 -20.87 44.56
C PHE A 202 -15.77 -21.99 43.79
N ASP A 203 -15.86 -23.19 44.34
CA ASP A 203 -15.31 -24.42 43.75
C ASP A 203 -16.45 -25.41 43.50
N VAL A 204 -16.31 -26.27 42.49
CA VAL A 204 -17.31 -27.30 42.19
C VAL A 204 -17.19 -28.46 43.16
N ASP A 205 -18.22 -28.63 43.97
CA ASP A 205 -18.23 -29.61 45.05
C ASP A 205 -17.98 -31.04 44.57
N ARG A 206 -16.99 -31.70 45.18
CA ARG A 206 -16.60 -33.09 44.88
C ARG A 206 -16.25 -33.32 43.39
N PHE A 207 -15.78 -32.31 42.67
CA PHE A 207 -15.45 -32.44 41.25
C PHE A 207 -14.45 -33.58 40.95
N LYS A 208 -13.42 -33.73 41.81
CA LYS A 208 -12.47 -34.85 41.72
C LYS A 208 -13.14 -36.22 41.79
N PHE A 209 -14.15 -36.40 42.64
CA PHE A 209 -14.89 -37.66 42.73
C PHE A 209 -15.63 -37.95 41.41
N VAL A 210 -16.17 -36.93 40.75
CA VAL A 210 -16.83 -37.11 39.44
C VAL A 210 -15.81 -37.58 38.39
N ASN A 211 -14.65 -36.90 38.31
CA ASN A 211 -13.59 -37.28 37.37
C ASN A 211 -13.08 -38.70 37.62
N ASP A 212 -12.86 -39.07 38.88
CA ASP A 212 -12.28 -40.38 39.25
C ASP A 212 -13.26 -41.54 38.97
N ASN A 213 -14.58 -41.32 39.07
CA ASN A 213 -15.59 -42.39 38.89
C ASN A 213 -16.20 -42.45 37.49
N PHE A 214 -16.28 -41.32 36.78
CA PHE A 214 -16.99 -41.21 35.51
C PHE A 214 -16.11 -40.70 34.36
N GLY A 215 -14.85 -40.36 34.65
CA GLY A 215 -13.88 -39.88 33.67
C GLY A 215 -13.99 -38.38 33.38
N HIS A 216 -12.92 -37.83 32.80
CA HIS A 216 -12.80 -36.40 32.53
C HIS A 216 -13.85 -35.86 31.56
N LEU A 217 -14.34 -36.66 30.61
CA LEU A 217 -15.39 -36.22 29.69
C LEU A 217 -16.68 -35.85 30.44
N LEU A 218 -17.05 -36.60 31.49
CA LEU A 218 -18.22 -36.22 32.29
C LEU A 218 -17.92 -35.01 33.18
N GLY A 219 -16.70 -34.90 33.70
CA GLY A 219 -16.26 -33.70 34.42
C GLY A 219 -16.37 -32.44 33.57
N ASP A 220 -15.94 -32.51 32.31
CA ASP A 220 -16.04 -31.41 31.35
C ASP A 220 -17.49 -30.96 31.15
N GLU A 221 -18.43 -31.90 30.99
CA GLU A 221 -19.88 -31.61 30.92
C GLU A 221 -20.42 -30.96 32.20
N VAL A 222 -19.94 -31.38 33.38
CA VAL A 222 -20.32 -30.75 34.65
C VAL A 222 -19.87 -29.28 34.69
N LEU A 223 -18.65 -28.99 34.25
CA LEU A 223 -18.13 -27.61 34.23
C LEU A 223 -18.93 -26.72 33.25
N ILE A 224 -19.26 -27.25 32.07
CA ILE A 224 -20.13 -26.58 31.09
C ILE A 224 -21.51 -26.30 31.72
N TYR A 225 -22.09 -27.31 32.36
CA TYR A 225 -23.39 -27.19 33.03
C TYR A 225 -23.39 -26.12 34.12
N VAL A 226 -22.35 -26.04 34.95
CA VAL A 226 -22.23 -25.01 36.00
C VAL A 226 -22.31 -23.60 35.41
N VAL A 227 -21.60 -23.33 34.31
CA VAL A 227 -21.64 -22.01 33.67
C VAL A 227 -23.02 -21.71 33.08
N HIS A 228 -23.64 -22.67 32.41
CA HIS A 228 -25.00 -22.50 31.88
C HIS A 228 -26.03 -22.27 32.99
N TYR A 229 -25.94 -23.06 34.06
CA TYR A 229 -26.81 -22.95 35.24
C TYR A 229 -26.75 -21.54 35.85
N LEU A 230 -25.55 -21.03 36.05
CA LEU A 230 -25.34 -19.68 36.60
C LEU A 230 -25.82 -18.59 35.65
N LYS A 231 -25.58 -18.73 34.34
CA LYS A 231 -26.08 -17.79 33.33
C LYS A 231 -27.60 -17.69 33.35
N ASP A 232 -28.29 -18.83 33.45
CA ASP A 232 -29.76 -18.87 33.52
C ASP A 232 -30.29 -18.25 34.82
N LYS A 233 -29.67 -18.56 35.96
CA LYS A 233 -30.06 -18.02 37.28
C LYS A 233 -29.85 -16.53 37.41
N MET A 234 -28.78 -16.00 36.79
CA MET A 234 -28.41 -14.59 36.84
C MET A 234 -28.92 -13.80 35.62
N ASN A 235 -29.75 -14.40 34.77
CA ASN A 235 -30.30 -13.73 33.60
C ASN A 235 -31.07 -12.45 34.00
N GLY A 236 -30.80 -11.34 33.32
CA GLY A 236 -31.36 -10.02 33.63
C GLY A 236 -30.56 -9.20 34.65
N PHE A 237 -29.50 -9.75 35.24
CA PHE A 237 -28.57 -9.01 36.11
C PHE A 237 -27.29 -8.64 35.38
N ASN A 238 -26.54 -7.67 35.92
CA ASN A 238 -25.21 -7.31 35.41
C ASN A 238 -24.14 -8.15 36.11
N PHE A 239 -23.70 -9.23 35.47
CA PHE A 239 -22.72 -10.15 36.02
C PHE A 239 -21.76 -10.69 34.95
N ARG A 240 -20.60 -11.16 35.40
CA ARG A 240 -19.64 -11.92 34.59
C ARG A 240 -19.15 -13.12 35.37
N ILE A 241 -19.17 -14.30 34.73
CA ILE A 241 -18.64 -15.56 35.27
C ILE A 241 -17.27 -15.80 34.67
N TYR A 242 -16.31 -16.14 35.50
CA TYR A 242 -14.93 -16.46 35.13
C TYR A 242 -14.59 -17.87 35.59
N ARG A 243 -13.86 -18.61 34.76
CA ARG A 243 -13.19 -19.83 35.20
C ARG A 243 -11.76 -19.49 35.61
N PHE A 244 -11.47 -19.62 36.90
CA PHE A 244 -10.20 -19.20 37.49
C PHE A 244 -9.19 -20.36 37.53
N GLY A 245 -9.67 -21.58 37.73
CA GLY A 245 -8.87 -22.80 37.84
C GLY A 245 -9.51 -23.98 37.10
N GLY A 246 -9.15 -25.20 37.51
CA GLY A 246 -9.73 -26.42 36.93
C GLY A 246 -11.24 -26.51 37.19
N ASP A 247 -11.60 -26.45 38.46
CA ASP A 247 -12.95 -26.50 39.05
C ASP A 247 -13.34 -25.20 39.78
N GLU A 248 -12.43 -24.23 39.83
CA GLU A 248 -12.63 -22.96 40.51
C GLU A 248 -13.25 -21.90 39.58
N PHE A 249 -14.27 -21.20 40.07
CA PHE A 249 -14.97 -20.15 39.36
C PHE A 249 -15.08 -18.88 40.20
N ALA A 250 -15.18 -17.74 39.51
CA ALA A 250 -15.44 -16.44 40.09
C ALA A 250 -16.63 -15.77 39.40
N ILE A 251 -17.38 -14.95 40.14
CA ILE A 251 -18.44 -14.10 39.61
C ILE A 251 -18.16 -12.67 40.06
N ILE A 252 -18.12 -11.75 39.11
CA ILE A 252 -18.21 -10.32 39.39
C ILE A 252 -19.66 -9.91 39.12
N TYR A 253 -20.33 -9.39 40.14
CA TYR A 253 -21.72 -8.95 40.08
C TYR A 253 -21.78 -7.46 40.46
N SER A 254 -22.48 -6.66 39.65
CA SER A 254 -22.73 -5.24 39.93
C SER A 254 -24.22 -5.04 40.15
N GLY A 255 -24.61 -4.68 41.37
CA GLY A 255 -26.01 -4.60 41.79
C GLY A 255 -26.13 -4.62 43.31
N GLU A 256 -27.29 -5.02 43.85
CA GLU A 256 -27.50 -5.09 45.30
C GLU A 256 -27.07 -6.44 45.89
N LEU A 257 -26.41 -6.44 47.06
CA LEU A 257 -25.99 -7.67 47.75
C LEU A 257 -27.16 -8.63 48.04
N CYS A 258 -28.33 -8.09 48.38
CA CYS A 258 -29.53 -8.88 48.68
C CYS A 258 -29.95 -9.78 47.52
N ASP A 259 -29.83 -9.28 46.28
CA ASP A 259 -30.15 -10.07 45.09
C ASP A 259 -29.12 -11.18 44.87
N LEU A 260 -27.82 -10.87 45.04
CA LEU A 260 -26.76 -11.87 44.93
C LEU A 260 -26.96 -13.02 45.92
N ILE A 261 -27.25 -12.71 47.18
CA ILE A 261 -27.52 -13.72 48.22
C ILE A 261 -28.78 -14.52 47.89
N ARG A 262 -29.84 -13.89 47.36
CA ARG A 262 -31.07 -14.60 47.00
C ARG A 262 -30.87 -15.59 45.85
N ILE A 263 -30.05 -15.20 44.86
CA ILE A 263 -29.76 -16.02 43.68
C ILE A 263 -28.87 -17.20 44.06
N LEU A 264 -27.80 -16.93 44.83
CA LEU A 264 -26.75 -17.91 45.11
C LEU A 264 -27.00 -18.72 46.39
N GLY A 265 -27.59 -18.12 47.43
CA GLY A 265 -27.76 -18.73 48.75
C GLY A 265 -28.88 -19.78 48.84
N ASN A 266 -29.65 -20.00 47.78
CA ASN A 266 -30.68 -21.05 47.74
C ASN A 266 -30.18 -22.38 47.15
N ASP A 267 -28.95 -22.43 46.62
CA ASP A 267 -28.45 -23.61 45.90
C ASP A 267 -27.40 -24.37 46.71
N SER A 268 -27.85 -25.50 47.29
CA SER A 268 -27.03 -26.39 48.14
C SER A 268 -25.91 -27.13 47.38
N ASN A 269 -25.87 -27.01 46.06
CA ASN A 269 -24.96 -27.76 45.18
C ASN A 269 -23.74 -26.94 44.73
N LEU A 270 -23.72 -25.64 45.01
CA LEU A 270 -22.58 -24.76 44.75
C LEU A 270 -21.96 -24.43 46.10
N LEU A 271 -20.78 -24.97 46.39
CA LEU A 271 -20.07 -24.62 47.60
C LEU A 271 -19.42 -23.25 47.40
N ILE A 272 -20.20 -22.22 47.71
CA ILE A 272 -19.72 -20.84 47.71
C ILE A 272 -18.81 -20.69 48.91
N VAL A 273 -17.52 -20.54 48.63
CA VAL A 273 -16.50 -20.46 49.68
C VAL A 273 -16.39 -19.01 50.18
N PHE A 274 -16.57 -18.00 49.31
CA PHE A 274 -16.38 -16.59 49.67
C PHE A 274 -17.21 -15.61 48.82
N TYR A 275 -17.71 -14.53 49.43
CA TYR A 275 -17.98 -13.28 48.70
C TYR A 275 -17.27 -12.09 49.35
N VAL A 276 -16.74 -11.17 48.54
CA VAL A 276 -16.00 -9.98 48.96
C VAL A 276 -16.66 -8.75 48.34
N GLN A 277 -17.00 -7.77 49.18
CA GLN A 277 -17.40 -6.45 48.69
C GLN A 277 -16.14 -5.64 48.37
N ILE A 278 -16.06 -5.09 47.16
CA ILE A 278 -14.89 -4.34 46.70
C ILE A 278 -15.11 -2.87 47.05
N MET A 279 -14.52 -2.41 48.16
CA MET A 279 -14.56 -1.02 48.62
C MET A 279 -13.33 -0.24 48.13
N PRO A 280 -13.37 1.11 48.12
CA PRO A 280 -12.29 1.94 47.58
C PRO A 280 -10.95 1.86 48.33
N ASP A 281 -10.98 1.67 49.66
CA ASP A 281 -9.79 1.79 50.53
C ASP A 281 -9.51 0.56 51.41
N ASP A 282 -10.35 -0.49 51.41
CA ASP A 282 -10.16 -1.72 52.21
C ASP A 282 -10.90 -2.92 51.60
N PHE A 283 -10.32 -4.13 51.66
CA PHE A 283 -11.05 -5.37 51.36
C PHE A 283 -11.81 -5.85 52.59
N VAL A 284 -13.12 -5.62 52.67
CA VAL A 284 -13.96 -6.26 53.70
C VAL A 284 -14.32 -7.66 53.22
N MET A 285 -13.52 -8.64 53.64
CA MET A 285 -13.75 -10.06 53.36
C MET A 285 -14.79 -10.61 54.35
N GLN A 286 -15.98 -10.96 53.87
CA GLN A 286 -17.00 -11.65 54.66
C GLN A 286 -17.05 -13.13 54.26
N LEU A 287 -16.69 -14.00 55.19
CA LEU A 287 -16.76 -15.45 54.99
C LEU A 287 -18.17 -15.94 55.27
N HIS A 288 -18.91 -16.27 54.22
CA HIS A 288 -20.17 -17.00 54.34
C HIS A 288 -20.04 -18.34 53.63
N ARG A 289 -20.12 -19.41 54.41
CA ARG A 289 -20.34 -20.76 53.93
C ARG A 289 -21.85 -21.00 53.97
N PHE A 290 -22.47 -21.20 52.81
CA PHE A 290 -23.86 -21.62 52.72
C PHE A 290 -23.97 -23.14 52.95
#